data_AF-A0A9E3JAR2-F1
#
_entry.id   AF-A0A9E3JAR2-F1
#
_cell.length_a   1.000
_cell.length_b   1.000
_cell.length_c   1.000
_cell.angle_alpha   90.00
_cell.angle_beta   90.00
_cell.angle_gamma   90.00
#
_symmetry.space_group_name_H-M   'P 1'
#
loop_
_entity.id
_entity.type
_entity.pdbx_description
1 polymer ?
#
loop_
_entity_poly.entity_id
_entity_poly.type
_entity_poly.pdbx_seq_one_letter_code
_entity_poly.pdbx_strand_id
1 'polypeptide(L)'
;GKVLLDEASLWPDKKFVITNIIVRQDFLKEHPKAVEAVLKAAVEANKWINANPDAAKAAANKQLEADSGKALKPEVLDPAWKSIQFTNDPLAATLNTEAEHAVKAGLLKKPDLNGIYDLTILNKVLKADGESPVDAAGLGTS
;
A
#
# COMPACT_ATOMS: atom_id res chain seq x y z
N GLY A 1 -5.38 19.78 18.47
CA GLY A 1 -5.81 20.50 17.26
C GLY A 1 -7.06 19.86 16.71
N LYS A 2 -7.67 20.44 15.67
CA LYS A 2 -8.79 19.81 14.93
C LYS A 2 -8.33 19.43 13.52
N VAL A 3 -8.86 18.35 12.96
CA VAL A 3 -8.62 17.98 11.56
C VAL A 3 -9.14 19.12 10.67
N LEU A 4 -8.27 19.65 9.81
CA LEU A 4 -8.63 20.71 8.85
C LEU A 4 -9.37 20.12 7.65
N LEU A 5 -8.83 19.01 7.12
CA LEU A 5 -9.34 18.25 6.00
C LEU A 5 -8.86 16.80 6.16
N ASP A 6 -9.76 15.86 5.93
CA ASP A 6 -9.42 14.45 5.75
C ASP A 6 -9.33 14.20 4.25
N GLU A 7 -8.12 13.94 3.73
CA GLU A 7 -7.90 13.77 2.28
C GLU A 7 -8.75 12.64 1.71
N ALA A 8 -9.03 11.60 2.49
CA ALA A 8 -9.89 10.50 2.04
C ALA A 8 -11.27 10.98 1.59
N SER A 9 -11.80 12.11 2.10
CA SER A 9 -13.08 12.64 1.64
C SER A 9 -13.07 13.17 0.21
N LEU A 10 -11.89 13.38 -0.38
CA LEU A 10 -11.71 13.85 -1.75
C LEU A 10 -11.63 12.72 -2.78
N TRP A 11 -11.52 11.47 -2.32
CA TRP A 11 -11.31 10.29 -3.17
C TRP A 11 -12.59 9.46 -3.30
N PRO A 12 -12.87 8.87 -4.49
CA PRO A 12 -13.90 7.85 -4.63
C PRO A 12 -13.73 6.74 -3.59
N ASP A 13 -14.83 6.26 -3.03
CA ASP A 13 -14.87 5.24 -1.97
C ASP A 13 -14.04 5.55 -0.72
N LYS A 14 -13.55 6.79 -0.60
CA LYS A 14 -12.61 7.24 0.42
C LYS A 14 -11.29 6.45 0.47
N LYS A 15 -10.82 6.00 -0.70
CA LYS A 15 -9.61 5.17 -0.82
C LYS A 15 -8.65 5.73 -1.86
N PHE A 16 -7.38 5.71 -1.50
CA PHE A 16 -6.27 6.10 -2.36
C PHE A 16 -4.99 5.42 -1.86
N VAL A 17 -4.07 5.18 -2.78
CA VAL A 17 -2.80 4.54 -2.47
C VAL A 17 -1.87 5.53 -1.76
N ILE A 18 -1.29 5.13 -0.62
CA ILE A 18 -0.23 5.92 0.02
C ILE A 18 1.09 5.16 0.08
N THR A 19 1.05 3.83 -0.03
CA THR A 19 2.21 2.95 0.07
C THR A 19 2.05 1.76 -0.87
N ASN A 20 3.06 1.49 -1.70
CA ASN A 20 3.15 0.25 -2.49
C ASN A 20 4.44 -0.51 -2.15
N ILE A 21 4.39 -1.84 -2.30
CA ILE A 21 5.58 -2.68 -2.36
C ILE A 21 6.09 -2.66 -3.79
N ILE A 22 7.33 -2.24 -3.99
CA ILE A 22 7.94 -2.10 -5.31
C ILE A 22 9.21 -2.94 -5.34
N VAL A 23 9.40 -3.67 -6.44
CA VAL A 23 10.61 -4.45 -6.69
C VAL A 23 11.28 -4.00 -7.99
N ARG A 24 12.61 -4.03 -8.01
CA ARG A 24 13.35 -3.82 -9.26
C ARG A 24 13.04 -4.91 -10.27
N GLN A 25 12.82 -4.52 -11.53
CA GLN A 25 12.52 -5.47 -12.61
C GLN A 25 13.59 -6.55 -12.79
N ASP A 26 14.88 -6.21 -12.71
CA ASP A 26 15.96 -7.22 -12.83
C ASP A 26 15.91 -8.23 -11.70
N PHE A 27 15.69 -7.77 -10.46
CA PHE A 27 15.58 -8.64 -9.29
C PHE A 27 14.35 -9.56 -9.41
N LEU A 28 13.23 -9.05 -9.91
CA LEU A 28 12.05 -9.88 -10.18
C LEU A 28 12.34 -10.98 -11.21
N LYS A 29 13.05 -10.66 -12.30
CA LYS A 29 13.44 -11.63 -13.34
C LYS A 29 14.39 -12.70 -12.80
N GLU A 30 15.37 -12.30 -12.00
CA GLU A 30 16.40 -13.19 -11.45
C GLU A 30 15.89 -14.01 -10.25
N HIS A 31 14.98 -13.45 -9.45
CA HIS A 31 14.52 -14.01 -8.19
C HIS A 31 12.99 -14.02 -8.03
N PRO A 32 12.21 -14.56 -8.99
CA PRO A 32 10.75 -14.49 -8.94
C PRO A 32 10.16 -15.22 -7.73
N LYS A 33 10.80 -16.31 -7.27
CA LYS A 33 10.38 -17.04 -6.07
C LYS A 33 10.56 -16.22 -4.78
N ALA A 34 11.60 -15.38 -4.71
CA ALA A 34 11.80 -14.51 -3.56
C ALA A 34 10.73 -13.40 -3.53
N VAL A 35 10.39 -12.83 -4.69
CA VAL A 35 9.29 -11.85 -4.80
C VAL A 35 7.95 -12.47 -4.41
N GLU A 36 7.64 -13.67 -4.91
CA GLU A 36 6.42 -14.40 -4.53
C GLU A 36 6.36 -14.66 -3.02
N ALA A 37 7.48 -15.05 -2.40
CA ALA A 37 7.56 -15.25 -0.95
C ALA A 37 7.31 -13.96 -0.16
N VAL A 38 7.88 -12.83 -0.60
CA VAL A 38 7.64 -11.52 0.02
C VAL A 38 6.17 -11.09 -0.12
N LEU A 39 5.57 -11.26 -1.30
CA LEU A 39 4.16 -10.93 -1.53
C LEU A 39 3.22 -11.83 -0.71
N LYS A 40 3.54 -13.14 -0.60
CA LYS A 40 2.79 -14.04 0.29
C LYS A 40 2.87 -13.60 1.74
N ALA A 41 4.06 -13.26 2.23
CA ALA A 41 4.23 -12.75 3.58
C ALA A 41 3.48 -11.42 3.80
N ALA A 42 3.43 -10.54 2.79
CA ALA A 42 2.69 -9.29 2.86
C ALA A 42 1.16 -9.52 2.96
N VAL A 43 0.62 -10.44 2.16
CA VAL A 43 -0.80 -10.84 2.22
C VAL A 43 -1.14 -11.43 3.60
N GLU A 44 -0.31 -12.35 4.11
CA GLU A 44 -0.48 -12.94 5.44
C GLU A 44 -0.38 -11.89 6.55
N ALA A 45 0.55 -10.94 6.44
CA ALA A 45 0.70 -9.84 7.38
C ALA A 45 -0.52 -8.91 7.37
N ASN A 46 -1.02 -8.51 6.20
CA ASN A 46 -2.24 -7.71 6.08
C ASN A 46 -3.44 -8.40 6.73
N LYS A 47 -3.61 -9.70 6.47
CA LYS A 47 -4.65 -10.53 7.09
C LYS A 47 -4.53 -10.54 8.62
N TRP A 48 -3.31 -10.71 9.14
CA TRP A 48 -3.07 -10.68 10.58
C TRP A 48 -3.31 -9.29 11.18
N ILE A 49 -2.86 -8.21 10.54
CA ILE A 49 -3.07 -6.83 10.98
C ILE A 49 -4.56 -6.52 11.09
N ASN A 50 -5.33 -6.87 10.06
CA ASN A 50 -6.78 -6.66 10.03
C ASN A 50 -7.51 -7.49 11.10
N ALA A 51 -7.05 -8.71 11.39
CA ALA A 51 -7.60 -9.55 12.45
C ALA A 51 -7.18 -9.12 13.87
N ASN A 52 -6.04 -8.42 14.01
CA ASN A 52 -5.43 -8.08 15.30
C ASN A 52 -4.99 -6.61 15.39
N PRO A 53 -5.88 -5.63 15.16
CA PRO A 53 -5.49 -4.24 14.95
C PRO A 53 -4.77 -3.62 16.16
N ASP A 54 -5.18 -3.92 17.38
CA ASP A 54 -4.53 -3.38 18.58
C ASP A 54 -3.12 -3.98 18.79
N ALA A 55 -2.96 -5.28 18.54
CA ALA A 55 -1.66 -5.94 18.63
C ALA A 55 -0.71 -5.44 17.53
N ALA A 56 -1.22 -5.27 16.31
CA ALA A 56 -0.47 -4.70 15.19
C ALA A 56 -0.01 -3.26 15.47
N LYS A 57 -0.91 -2.41 15.98
CA LYS A 57 -0.59 -1.04 16.40
C LYS A 57 0.50 -1.00 17.48
N ALA A 58 0.38 -1.87 18.50
CA ALA A 58 1.37 -1.96 19.57
C ALA A 58 2.73 -2.45 19.06
N ALA A 59 2.75 -3.47 18.19
CA ALA A 59 3.96 -3.98 17.57
C ALA A 59 4.65 -2.91 16.71
N ALA A 60 3.90 -2.19 15.89
CA ALA A 60 4.41 -1.09 15.06
C ALA A 60 5.02 0.03 15.92
N ASN A 61 4.34 0.46 16.99
CA ASN A 61 4.86 1.53 17.86
C ASN A 61 6.12 1.11 18.62
N LYS A 62 6.20 -0.16 19.04
CA LYS A 62 7.41 -0.72 19.65
C LYS A 62 8.58 -0.75 18.67
N GLN A 63 8.33 -1.12 17.41
CA GLN A 63 9.37 -1.10 16.37
C GLN A 63 9.82 0.35 16.07
N LEU A 64 8.89 1.30 15.98
CA LEU A 64 9.21 2.72 15.84
C LEU A 64 10.07 3.25 17.00
N GLU A 65 9.82 2.82 18.24
CA GLU A 65 10.66 3.17 19.38
C GLU A 65 12.08 2.63 19.23
N ALA A 66 12.23 1.38 18.79
CA ALA A 66 13.53 0.79 18.54
C ALA A 66 14.30 1.53 17.43
N ASP A 67 13.62 1.91 16.35
CA ASP A 67 14.24 2.52 15.16
C ASP A 67 14.54 4.02 15.34
N SER A 68 13.65 4.76 16.02
CA SER A 68 13.73 6.22 16.17
C SER A 68 14.15 6.69 17.57
N GLY A 69 14.23 5.77 18.54
CA GLY A 69 14.57 6.03 19.93
C GLY A 69 13.40 6.48 20.81
N LYS A 70 12.18 6.66 20.26
CA LYS A 70 10.98 7.04 21.03
C LYS A 70 9.70 6.47 20.41
N ALA A 71 8.83 5.92 21.26
CA ALA A 71 7.47 5.57 20.88
C ALA A 71 6.61 6.82 20.62
N LEU A 72 5.61 6.68 19.74
CA LEU A 72 4.55 7.67 19.61
C LEU A 72 3.62 7.61 20.82
N LYS A 73 3.21 8.79 21.30
CA LYS A 73 2.19 8.90 22.36
C LYS A 73 0.83 8.41 21.85
N PRO A 74 -0.01 7.81 22.70
CA PRO A 74 -1.35 7.34 22.30
C PRO A 74 -2.19 8.41 21.58
N GLU A 75 -2.13 9.65 22.07
CA GLU A 75 -2.81 10.83 21.51
C GLU A 75 -2.52 11.08 20.02
N VAL A 76 -1.37 10.60 19.53
CA VAL A 76 -0.91 10.72 18.13
C VAL A 76 -1.11 9.41 17.38
N LEU A 77 -0.74 8.29 18.01
CA LEU A 77 -0.79 6.97 17.38
C LEU A 77 -2.23 6.52 17.08
N ASP A 78 -3.15 6.69 18.02
CA ASP A 78 -4.52 6.19 17.88
C ASP A 78 -5.30 6.82 16.72
N PRO A 79 -5.30 8.15 16.51
CA PRO A 79 -5.93 8.73 15.33
C PRO A 79 -5.18 8.36 14.04
N ALA A 80 -3.85 8.30 14.05
CA ALA A 80 -3.05 7.95 12.88
C ALA A 80 -3.27 6.50 12.42
N TRP A 81 -3.41 5.55 13.35
CA TRP A 81 -3.68 4.15 13.01
C TRP A 81 -5.05 3.98 12.36
N LYS A 82 -6.07 4.72 12.85
CA LYS A 82 -7.43 4.68 12.31
C LYS A 82 -7.55 5.24 10.88
N SER A 83 -6.62 6.11 10.47
CA SER A 83 -6.60 6.64 9.10
C SER A 83 -5.94 5.71 8.08
N ILE A 84 -5.37 4.57 8.51
CA ILE A 84 -4.67 3.63 7.63
C ILE A 84 -5.56 2.43 7.36
N GLN A 85 -5.64 2.01 6.09
CA GLN A 85 -6.24 0.75 5.68
C GLN A 85 -5.16 -0.14 5.06
N PHE A 86 -5.09 -1.39 5.50
CA PHE A 86 -4.14 -2.38 5.00
C PHE A 86 -4.85 -3.27 3.99
N THR A 87 -4.51 -3.15 2.71
CA THR A 87 -5.15 -3.85 1.59
C THR A 87 -4.12 -4.62 0.77
N ASN A 88 -4.59 -5.70 0.13
CA ASN A 88 -3.81 -6.41 -0.88
C ASN A 88 -3.92 -5.74 -2.27
N ASP A 89 -5.02 -5.03 -2.53
CA ASP A 89 -5.20 -4.22 -3.74
C ASP A 89 -4.29 -2.98 -3.67
N PRO A 90 -3.39 -2.76 -4.66
CA PRO A 90 -2.55 -1.57 -4.72
C PRO A 90 -3.29 -0.29 -5.11
N LEU A 91 -4.59 -0.38 -5.45
CA LEU A 91 -5.45 0.72 -5.89
C LEU A 91 -4.87 1.45 -7.12
N ALA A 92 -4.49 0.68 -8.14
CA ALA A 92 -3.73 1.17 -9.29
C ALA A 92 -4.35 2.41 -9.96
N ALA A 93 -5.68 2.50 -10.07
CA ALA A 93 -6.37 3.65 -10.64
C ALA A 93 -6.06 4.97 -9.89
N THR A 94 -5.86 4.90 -8.57
CA THR A 94 -5.61 6.07 -7.74
C THR A 94 -4.23 6.66 -7.99
N LEU A 95 -3.22 5.81 -8.29
CA LEU A 95 -1.88 6.28 -8.70
C LEU A 95 -1.93 7.13 -9.98
N ASN A 96 -2.77 6.78 -10.96
CA ASN A 96 -2.92 7.60 -12.16
C ASN A 96 -3.46 9.00 -11.82
N THR A 97 -4.49 9.06 -10.98
CA THR A 97 -5.05 10.33 -10.50
C THR A 97 -4.02 11.14 -9.71
N GLU A 98 -3.22 10.50 -8.86
CA GLU A 98 -2.13 11.16 -8.12
C GLU A 98 -1.07 11.74 -9.06
N ALA A 99 -0.68 11.00 -10.10
CA ALA A 99 0.24 11.50 -11.11
C ALA A 99 -0.35 12.71 -11.87
N GLU A 100 -1.64 12.68 -12.22
CA GLU A 100 -2.34 13.82 -12.81
C GLU A 100 -2.36 15.04 -11.89
N HIS A 101 -2.63 14.83 -10.59
CA HIS A 101 -2.54 15.89 -9.58
C HIS A 101 -1.13 16.49 -9.49
N ALA A 102 -0.09 15.65 -9.47
CA ALA A 102 1.30 16.10 -9.43
C ALA A 102 1.70 16.90 -10.69
N VAL A 103 1.19 16.51 -11.87
CA VAL A 103 1.38 17.26 -13.12
C VAL A 103 0.69 18.61 -13.05
N LYS A 104 -0.58 18.65 -12.60
CA LYS A 104 -1.34 19.89 -12.45
C LYS A 104 -0.70 20.84 -11.43
N ALA A 105 -0.11 20.30 -10.37
CA ALA A 105 0.63 21.06 -9.37
C ALA A 105 2.02 21.53 -9.84
N GLY A 106 2.49 21.07 -11.01
CA GLY A 106 3.81 21.41 -11.55
C GLY A 106 4.97 20.67 -10.88
N LEU A 107 4.69 19.62 -10.10
CA LEU A 107 5.69 18.80 -9.40
C LEU A 107 6.26 17.69 -10.29
N LEU A 108 5.54 17.33 -11.37
CA LEU A 108 5.89 16.22 -12.24
C LEU A 108 5.61 16.59 -13.72
N LYS A 109 6.48 16.16 -14.64
CA LYS A 109 6.13 16.15 -16.08
C LYS A 109 5.26 14.92 -16.35
N LYS A 110 4.28 15.01 -17.26
CA LYS A 110 3.37 13.89 -17.55
C LYS A 110 4.14 12.57 -17.73
N PRO A 111 4.02 11.62 -16.78
CA PRO A 111 4.75 10.37 -16.85
C PRO A 111 4.05 9.42 -17.82
N ASP A 112 4.81 8.48 -18.38
CA ASP A 112 4.26 7.27 -18.94
C ASP A 112 4.15 6.23 -17.82
N LEU A 113 2.92 5.86 -17.46
CA LEU A 113 2.64 4.89 -16.39
C LEU A 113 2.39 3.49 -16.94
N ASN A 114 2.48 3.28 -18.25
CA ASN A 114 2.25 1.97 -18.85
C ASN A 114 3.28 0.96 -18.34
N GLY A 115 2.81 -0.15 -17.77
CA GLY A 115 3.64 -1.21 -17.24
C GLY A 115 4.24 -0.91 -15.87
N ILE A 116 3.77 0.12 -15.16
CA ILE A 116 4.23 0.43 -13.80
C ILE A 116 3.79 -0.64 -12.79
N TYR A 117 2.69 -1.35 -13.08
CA TYR A 117 2.22 -2.49 -12.31
C TYR A 117 2.43 -3.82 -13.05
N ASP A 118 3.00 -4.79 -12.34
CA ASP A 118 2.95 -6.21 -12.69
C ASP A 118 2.34 -6.97 -11.50
N LEU A 119 1.04 -7.25 -11.59
CA LEU A 119 0.26 -7.90 -10.53
C LEU A 119 0.18 -9.41 -10.72
N THR A 120 0.86 -9.98 -11.72
CA THR A 120 0.79 -11.41 -12.07
C THR A 120 1.09 -12.30 -10.87
N ILE A 121 2.18 -12.01 -10.15
CA ILE A 121 2.58 -12.80 -8.98
C ILE A 121 1.65 -12.57 -7.79
N LEU A 122 1.23 -11.31 -7.56
CA LEU A 122 0.27 -11.00 -6.49
C LEU A 122 -1.05 -11.75 -6.72
N ASN A 123 -1.60 -11.71 -7.93
CA ASN A 123 -2.84 -12.39 -8.27
C ASN A 123 -2.72 -13.93 -8.22
N LYS A 124 -1.54 -14.48 -8.48
CA LYS A 124 -1.25 -15.90 -8.20
C LYS A 124 -1.34 -16.19 -6.69
N VAL A 125 -0.73 -15.35 -5.85
CA VAL A 125 -0.77 -15.49 -4.38
C VAL A 125 -2.19 -15.36 -3.86
N LEU A 126 -2.95 -14.35 -4.29
CA LEU A 126 -4.33 -14.12 -3.86
C LEU A 126 -5.25 -15.29 -4.21
N LYS A 127 -5.18 -15.79 -5.45
CA LYS A 127 -5.94 -16.98 -5.86
C LYS A 127 -5.60 -18.21 -5.02
N ALA A 128 -4.34 -18.36 -4.63
CA ALA A 128 -3.91 -19.46 -3.76
C ALA A 128 -4.43 -19.33 -2.31
N ASP A 129 -4.66 -18.11 -1.81
CA ASP A 129 -5.30 -17.85 -0.51
C ASP A 129 -6.86 -17.77 -0.60
N GLY A 130 -7.42 -18.02 -1.79
CA GLY A 130 -8.87 -17.97 -2.03
C GLY A 130 -9.45 -16.56 -2.16
N GLU A 131 -8.60 -15.55 -2.32
CA GLU A 131 -8.99 -14.17 -2.58
C GLU A 131 -9.19 -13.88 -4.09
N SER A 132 -9.98 -12.85 -4.39
CA SER A 132 -10.18 -12.36 -5.75
C SER A 132 -8.91 -11.70 -6.29
N PRO A 133 -8.61 -11.83 -7.59
CA PRO A 133 -7.54 -11.04 -8.21
C PRO A 133 -7.88 -9.54 -8.21
N VAL A 134 -6.84 -8.73 -8.20
CA VAL A 134 -6.87 -7.27 -8.27
C VAL A 134 -6.47 -6.79 -9.66
N ASP A 135 -6.84 -5.55 -10.01
CA ASP A 135 -6.65 -5.01 -11.36
C ASP A 135 -5.62 -3.87 -11.40
N ALA A 136 -4.79 -3.88 -12.45
CA ALA A 136 -3.79 -2.85 -12.71
C ALA A 136 -4.39 -1.54 -13.28
N ALA A 137 -5.72 -1.44 -13.44
CA ALA A 137 -6.43 -0.29 -13.96
C ALA A 137 -5.93 0.20 -15.33
N GLY A 138 -5.48 -0.74 -16.17
CA GLY A 138 -4.88 -0.44 -17.47
C GLY A 138 -3.46 0.13 -17.42
N LEU A 139 -2.84 0.23 -16.22
CA LEU A 139 -1.47 0.72 -16.04
C LEU A 139 -0.42 -0.40 -16.09
N GLY A 140 -0.80 -1.61 -16.48
CA GLY A 140 0.10 -2.76 -16.49
C GLY A 140 -0.61 -4.10 -16.64
N THR A 141 -0.02 -5.15 -16.05
CA THR A 141 -0.52 -6.53 -16.17
C THR A 141 -1.24 -6.96 -14.88
N SER A 142 -2.45 -7.50 -15.04
CA SER A 142 -3.27 -8.12 -13.98
C SER A 142 -3.15 -9.64 -14.02
#